data_AF-A0A924HK32-F1
#
_entry.id   AF-A0A924HK32-F1
#
_cell.length_a   1.000
_cell.length_b   1.000
_cell.length_c   1.000
_cell.angle_alpha   90.00
_cell.angle_beta   90.00
_cell.angle_gamma   90.00
#
_symmetry.space_group_name_H-M   'P 1'
#
loop_
_entity.id
_entity.type
_entity.pdbx_description
1 polymer ?
#
loop_
_entity_poly.entity_id
_entity_poly.type
_entity_poly.pdbx_seq_one_letter_code
_entity_poly.pdbx_strand_id
1 'polypeptide(L)'
;MKMVKFTKFKTLIFLSLSIFSIPIFSQTKISPYLFGQNAWAPGPIFKVEDQIKAVHYQAIRIGGNGYENEHLIFKDAVKLIDFARSVGAEPILQTPRQLKDNNKAYQAI
;
A
#
# COMPACT_ATOMS: atom_id res chain seq x y z
N MET A 1 33.10 48.93 -2.65
CA MET A 1 32.14 47.89 -3.11
C MET A 1 31.53 48.35 -4.42
N LYS A 2 31.85 47.73 -5.57
CA LYS A 2 31.28 48.14 -6.88
C LYS A 2 29.86 47.57 -6.99
N MET A 3 28.86 48.45 -7.04
CA MET A 3 27.48 48.07 -7.35
C MET A 3 27.41 47.52 -8.78
N VAL A 4 27.09 46.25 -8.91
CA VAL A 4 26.84 45.60 -10.20
C VAL A 4 25.52 46.16 -10.75
N LYS A 5 25.58 46.98 -11.81
CA LYS A 5 24.39 47.42 -12.55
C LYS A 5 23.86 46.25 -13.37
N PHE A 6 22.77 45.63 -12.92
CA PHE A 6 22.04 44.65 -13.70
C PHE A 6 21.31 45.36 -14.85
N THR A 7 21.70 45.06 -16.09
CA THR A 7 20.97 45.50 -17.28
C THR A 7 19.62 44.78 -17.35
N LYS A 8 18.58 45.44 -17.87
CA LYS A 8 17.21 44.88 -17.98
C LYS A 8 17.16 43.47 -18.58
N PHE A 9 18.11 43.15 -19.47
CA PHE A 9 18.29 41.84 -20.07
C PHE A 9 18.73 40.74 -19.08
N LYS A 10 19.64 41.06 -18.15
CA LYS A 10 20.05 40.13 -17.09
C LYS A 10 18.93 39.89 -16.09
N THR A 11 18.14 40.93 -15.79
CA THR A 11 16.93 40.80 -14.97
C THR A 11 15.90 39.88 -15.63
N LEU A 12 15.71 40.02 -16.96
CA LEU A 12 14.80 39.17 -17.73
C LEU A 12 15.26 37.71 -17.74
N ILE A 13 16.56 37.46 -17.89
CA ILE A 13 17.14 36.11 -17.84
C ILE A 13 16.96 35.50 -16.44
N PHE A 14 17.25 36.26 -15.39
CA PHE A 14 17.05 35.79 -14.01
C PHE A 14 15.59 35.45 -13.72
N LEU A 15 14.67 36.29 -14.19
CA LEU A 15 13.22 36.07 -14.05
C LEU A 15 12.77 34.84 -14.85
N SER A 16 13.31 34.66 -16.06
CA SER A 16 13.02 33.47 -16.89
C SER A 16 13.52 32.19 -16.22
N LEU A 17 14.74 32.20 -15.67
CA LEU A 17 15.32 31.04 -14.98
C LEU A 17 14.52 30.68 -13.72
N SER A 18 14.01 31.68 -12.99
CA SER A 18 13.16 31.44 -11.82
C SER A 18 11.76 30.88 -12.16
N ILE A 19 11.24 31.15 -13.36
CA ILE A 19 9.98 30.57 -13.84
C ILE A 19 10.18 29.10 -14.28
N PHE A 20 11.38 28.75 -14.77
CA PHE A 20 11.74 27.38 -15.11
C PHE A 20 12.19 26.52 -13.90
N SER A 21 12.38 27.12 -12.73
CA SER A 21 12.58 26.42 -11.44
C SER A 21 11.30 25.77 -10.89
N ILE A 22 10.47 25.20 -11.76
CA ILE A 22 9.32 24.38 -11.35
C ILE A 22 9.89 23.18 -10.58
N PRO A 23 9.35 22.84 -9.40
CA PRO A 23 9.97 21.85 -8.54
C PRO A 23 10.00 20.50 -9.25
N ILE A 24 11.21 20.03 -9.55
CA ILE A 24 11.53 18.65 -9.98
C ILE A 24 11.23 17.65 -8.84
N PHE A 25 10.70 18.11 -7.70
CA PHE A 25 10.08 17.27 -6.70
C PHE A 25 8.71 16.78 -7.21
N SER A 26 8.74 15.89 -8.21
CA SER A 26 7.63 14.99 -8.47
C SER A 26 7.45 14.15 -7.23
N GLN A 27 6.60 14.60 -6.31
CA GLN A 27 6.25 13.84 -5.13
C GLN A 27 5.70 12.49 -5.60
N THR A 28 6.37 11.40 -5.20
CA THR A 28 5.93 10.06 -5.57
C THR A 28 4.47 9.91 -5.18
N LYS A 29 3.61 9.62 -6.17
CA LYS A 29 2.19 9.43 -5.92
C LYS A 29 2.04 8.35 -4.86
N ILE A 30 1.34 8.68 -3.77
CA ILE A 30 1.03 7.71 -2.74
C ILE A 30 0.14 6.64 -3.38
N SER A 31 0.59 5.38 -3.30
CA SER A 31 -0.19 4.26 -3.80
C SER A 31 -1.51 4.17 -3.03
N PRO A 32 -2.65 3.97 -3.70
CA PRO A 32 -3.92 3.72 -3.01
C PRO A 32 -3.83 2.51 -2.07
N TYR A 33 -2.97 1.53 -2.40
CA TYR A 33 -2.72 0.34 -1.58
C TYR A 33 -1.92 0.61 -0.30
N LEU A 34 -1.45 1.84 -0.06
CA LEU A 34 -0.84 2.20 1.22
C LEU A 34 -1.86 2.08 2.37
N PHE A 35 -3.14 2.38 2.09
CA PHE A 35 -4.22 2.28 3.05
C PHE A 35 -4.98 0.97 2.84
N GLY A 36 -4.75 0.04 3.75
CA GLY A 36 -5.42 -1.26 3.76
C GLY A 36 -5.76 -1.71 5.18
N GLN A 37 -6.32 -2.91 5.27
CA GLN A 37 -6.68 -3.55 6.52
C GLN A 37 -6.16 -4.99 6.57
N ASN A 38 -5.95 -5.53 7.77
CA ASN A 38 -5.64 -6.94 7.98
C ASN A 38 -6.87 -7.71 8.50
N ALA A 39 -7.09 -8.89 7.93
CA ALA A 39 -8.06 -9.88 8.36
C ALA A 39 -7.34 -11.12 8.88
N TRP A 40 -7.16 -11.20 10.21
CA TRP A 40 -6.40 -12.29 10.84
C TRP A 40 -7.20 -13.56 11.10
N ALA A 41 -8.51 -13.44 11.36
CA ALA A 41 -9.36 -14.58 11.70
C ALA A 41 -10.79 -14.40 11.16
N PRO A 42 -11.45 -15.49 10.73
CA PRO A 42 -12.86 -15.47 10.40
C PRO A 42 -13.69 -15.22 11.67
N GLY A 43 -14.61 -14.25 11.64
CA GLY A 43 -15.54 -14.00 12.73
C GLY A 43 -15.66 -12.53 13.09
N PRO A 44 -14.69 -11.94 13.82
CA PRO A 44 -14.81 -10.56 14.30
C PRO A 44 -15.01 -9.55 13.17
N ILE A 45 -14.32 -9.75 12.04
CA ILE A 45 -14.36 -8.81 10.91
C ILE A 45 -15.76 -8.75 10.25
N PHE A 46 -16.52 -9.85 10.27
CA PHE A 46 -17.87 -9.89 9.72
C PHE A 46 -18.89 -9.12 10.56
N LYS A 47 -18.57 -8.82 11.82
CA LYS A 47 -19.45 -8.03 12.70
C LYS A 47 -19.35 -6.52 12.44
N VAL A 48 -18.35 -6.10 11.68
CA VAL A 48 -18.04 -4.69 11.40
C VAL A 48 -18.05 -4.38 9.90
N GLU A 49 -18.77 -5.18 9.11
CA GLU A 49 -18.78 -5.06 7.65
C GLU A 49 -19.17 -3.66 7.17
N ASP A 50 -20.21 -3.06 7.74
CA ASP A 50 -20.69 -1.73 7.34
C ASP A 50 -19.65 -0.64 7.64
N GLN A 51 -18.94 -0.75 8.77
CA GLN A 51 -17.86 0.17 9.12
C GLN A 51 -16.67 0.00 8.16
N ILE A 52 -16.33 -1.24 7.80
CA ILE A 52 -15.25 -1.52 6.84
C ILE A 52 -15.60 -0.98 5.45
N LYS A 53 -16.86 -1.12 5.00
CA LYS A 53 -17.35 -0.54 3.74
C LYS A 53 -17.23 0.98 3.73
N ALA A 54 -17.60 1.64 4.83
CA ALA A 54 -17.57 3.10 4.94
C ALA A 54 -16.15 3.69 4.85
N VAL A 55 -15.11 2.92 5.19
CA VAL A 55 -13.72 3.37 5.11
C VAL A 55 -13.14 3.24 3.69
N HIS A 56 -13.75 2.44 2.81
CA HIS A 56 -13.29 2.22 1.44
C HIS A 56 -11.82 1.80 1.34
N TYR A 57 -11.42 0.82 2.17
CA TYR A 57 -10.08 0.23 2.10
C TYR A 57 -9.80 -0.30 0.69
N GLN A 58 -8.61 -0.01 0.19
CA GLN A 58 -8.22 -0.40 -1.17
C GLN A 58 -7.77 -1.86 -1.24
N ALA A 59 -7.21 -2.38 -0.14
CA ALA A 59 -6.86 -3.78 0.00
C ALA A 59 -7.10 -4.30 1.41
N ILE A 60 -7.39 -5.60 1.48
CA ILE A 60 -7.49 -6.35 2.73
C ILE A 60 -6.52 -7.53 2.65
N ARG A 61 -5.54 -7.56 3.54
CA ARG A 61 -4.61 -8.66 3.71
C ARG A 61 -5.23 -9.77 4.56
N ILE A 62 -5.32 -10.97 4.02
CA ILE A 62 -5.82 -12.19 4.65
C ILE A 62 -4.60 -13.01 5.04
N GLY A 63 -4.32 -13.14 6.34
CA GLY A 63 -3.08 -13.76 6.78
C GLY A 63 -2.79 -13.55 8.26
N GLY A 64 -1.54 -13.78 8.65
CA GLY A 64 -1.07 -13.73 10.03
C GLY A 64 -0.45 -15.07 10.44
N ASN A 65 -0.07 -15.20 11.71
CA ASN A 65 0.66 -16.37 12.19
C ASN A 65 -0.09 -17.70 11.98
N GLY A 66 -1.42 -17.68 11.99
CA GLY A 66 -2.25 -18.87 11.75
C GLY A 66 -2.20 -19.41 10.32
N TYR A 67 -1.77 -18.58 9.35
CA TYR A 67 -1.69 -18.94 7.92
C TYR A 67 -0.36 -19.60 7.54
N GLU A 68 0.48 -19.92 8.53
CA GLU A 68 1.67 -20.74 8.32
C GLU A 68 1.35 -22.25 8.32
N ASN A 69 0.17 -22.65 8.79
CA ASN A 69 -0.29 -24.04 8.82
C ASN A 69 -1.18 -24.32 7.60
N GLU A 70 -0.69 -25.17 6.69
CA GLU A 70 -1.34 -25.52 5.41
C GLU A 70 -2.79 -26.02 5.53
N HIS A 71 -3.14 -26.70 6.62
CA HIS A 71 -4.49 -27.26 6.81
C HIS A 71 -5.54 -26.20 7.20
N LEU A 72 -5.10 -25.05 7.71
CA LEU A 72 -5.99 -23.97 8.16
C LEU A 72 -6.44 -23.04 7.02
N ILE A 73 -5.79 -23.09 5.86
CA ILE A 73 -5.88 -22.02 4.86
C ILE A 73 -7.14 -22.12 4.01
N PHE A 74 -7.53 -23.31 3.56
CA PHE A 74 -8.41 -23.38 2.39
C PHE A 74 -9.88 -23.03 2.67
N LYS A 75 -10.46 -23.42 3.81
CA LYS A 75 -11.91 -23.22 4.02
C LYS A 75 -12.27 -21.80 4.46
N ASP A 76 -11.43 -21.19 5.29
CA ASP A 76 -11.71 -19.87 5.86
C ASP A 76 -11.13 -18.72 5.02
N ALA A 77 -10.06 -18.97 4.24
CA ALA A 77 -9.54 -17.96 3.32
C ALA A 77 -10.55 -17.57 2.25
N VAL A 78 -11.31 -18.52 1.69
CA VAL A 78 -12.32 -18.22 0.66
C VAL A 78 -13.38 -17.27 1.20
N LYS A 79 -13.88 -17.49 2.43
CA LYS A 79 -14.85 -16.58 3.05
C LYS A 79 -14.30 -15.18 3.26
N LEU A 80 -13.02 -15.07 3.63
CA LEU A 80 -12.36 -13.77 3.82
C LEU A 80 -12.06 -13.08 2.49
N ILE A 81 -11.78 -13.84 1.43
CA ILE A 81 -11.65 -13.32 0.06
C ILE A 81 -12.98 -12.75 -0.42
N ASP A 82 -14.07 -13.50 -0.24
CA ASP A 82 -15.40 -13.06 -0.63
C ASP A 82 -15.84 -11.84 0.17
N PHE A 83 -15.51 -11.80 1.47
CA PHE A 83 -15.72 -10.61 2.28
C PHE A 83 -14.96 -9.39 1.75
N ALA A 84 -13.66 -9.52 1.47
CA ALA A 84 -12.86 -8.41 0.94
C ALA A 84 -13.45 -7.86 -0.36
N ARG A 85 -13.88 -8.74 -1.26
CA ARG A 85 -14.58 -8.36 -2.50
C ARG A 85 -15.92 -7.69 -2.23
N SER A 86 -16.70 -8.21 -1.28
CA SER A 86 -18.03 -7.66 -0.93
C SER A 86 -17.97 -6.23 -0.38
N VAL A 87 -16.85 -5.85 0.24
CA VAL A 87 -16.61 -4.49 0.74
C VAL A 87 -15.89 -3.60 -0.28
N GLY A 88 -15.63 -4.11 -1.49
CA GLY A 88 -14.99 -3.37 -2.58
C GLY A 88 -13.46 -3.28 -2.50
N ALA A 89 -12.81 -4.13 -1.69
CA ALA A 89 -11.36 -4.14 -1.49
C ALA A 89 -10.70 -5.30 -2.27
N GLU A 90 -9.43 -5.10 -2.67
CA GLU A 90 -8.61 -6.17 -3.25
C GLU A 90 -8.12 -7.16 -2.18
N PRO A 91 -8.37 -8.47 -2.32
CA PRO A 91 -7.88 -9.47 -1.37
C PRO A 91 -6.40 -9.80 -1.60
N ILE A 92 -5.58 -9.69 -0.55
CA ILE A 92 -4.17 -10.12 -0.56
C ILE A 92 -4.01 -11.32 0.37
N LEU A 93 -3.93 -12.53 -0.18
CA LEU A 93 -3.82 -13.77 0.62
C LEU A 93 -2.35 -14.12 0.91
N GLN A 94 -2.03 -14.31 2.19
CA GLN A 94 -0.79 -14.95 2.62
C GLN A 94 -0.88 -16.45 2.38
N THR A 95 0.08 -16.97 1.62
CA THR A 95 0.33 -18.41 1.51
C THR A 95 1.31 -18.83 2.61
N PRO A 96 1.24 -20.08 3.11
CA PRO A 96 2.20 -20.55 4.10
C PRO A 96 3.58 -20.58 3.44
N ARG A 97 4.65 -20.38 4.22
CA ARG A 97 6.01 -20.55 3.68
C ARG A 97 6.36 -22.01 3.41
N GLN A 98 5.68 -22.91 4.11
CA GLN A 98 5.89 -24.35 4.04
C GLN A 98 5.02 -24.95 2.93
N LEU A 99 5.33 -24.65 1.66
CA LEU A 99 4.57 -25.19 0.53
C LEU A 99 5.11 -26.54 0.02
N LYS A 100 6.36 -26.91 0.37
CA LYS A 100 6.99 -28.15 -0.13
C LYS A 100 8.25 -28.64 0.59
N ASP A 101 9.11 -27.74 1.08
CA ASP A 101 10.49 -28.09 1.50
C ASP A 101 10.80 -27.76 2.98
N ASN A 102 10.03 -28.31 3.94
CA ASN A 102 10.39 -28.41 5.37
C ASN A 102 11.25 -27.24 5.91
N ASN A 103 10.70 -26.02 5.95
CA ASN A 103 11.31 -24.86 6.62
C ASN A 103 12.49 -24.14 5.91
N LYS A 104 12.92 -24.52 4.70
CA LYS A 104 14.06 -23.85 4.02
C LYS A 104 13.85 -22.35 3.77
N ALA A 105 12.63 -21.93 3.42
CA ALA A 105 12.31 -20.52 3.22
C ALA A 105 12.36 -19.70 4.53
N TYR A 106 12.12 -20.33 5.69
CA TYR A 106 12.26 -19.69 7.00
C TYR A 106 13.72 -19.53 7.41
N GLN A 107 14.57 -20.48 7.04
CA GLN A 107 16.01 -20.47 7.36
C GLN A 107 16.84 -19.54 6.47
N ALA A 108 16.26 -19.00 5.40
CA ALA A 108 16.93 -18.11 4.45
C ALA A 108 16.82 -16.61 4.80
N ILE A 109 16.15 -16.29 5.92
CA ILE A 109 15.93 -14.94 6.46
C ILE A 109 16.68 -14.83 7.78
#